data_AF-A0A8K1FWU5-F1
#
_entry.id   AF-A0A8K1FWU5-F1
#
_cell.length_a   1.000
_cell.length_b   1.000
_cell.length_c   1.000
_cell.angle_alpha   90.00
_cell.angle_beta   90.00
_cell.angle_gamma   90.00
#
_symmetry.space_group_name_H-M   'P 1'
#
loop_
_entity.id
_entity.type
_entity.pdbx_description
1 polymer ?
#
loop_
_entity_poly.entity_id
_entity_poly.type
_entity_poly.pdbx_seq_one_letter_code
_entity_poly.pdbx_strand_id
1 'polypeptide(L)'
;MNSKIYLTIVLVITIIGMLFSPIMTSTYTSAKPVYVYVSGNWSTPPSNDTASVNVSVRYFTTVPVLYAILHLYLPEGIFNSTGGNEIIQEYLPSSPQGNNHFNFNITIGNHISSSKLYFQGFINWSVVLDNMTQYYVTPINFTLPFYGQLDFSVTPLQRSLSVGENTVTLIINKSQVPIYNLSLMVNSAKVTVNNNEANVSLFVSSYYYLSFYPLTIKAYYLTPYGNIVYSKTIYLFVNQTRNYNITYDVVSSPNPSYLIPGKNLIMISLNNTFGVTFYRSYVTLMINNGTYTSKLVE
;
A
#
# COMPACT_ATOMS: atom_id res chain seq x y z
N MET A 1 58.74 7.58 0.87
CA MET A 1 58.07 8.87 1.13
C MET A 1 56.67 8.55 1.66
N ASN A 2 56.33 8.97 2.88
CA ASN A 2 55.24 8.40 3.70
C ASN A 2 53.82 8.77 3.21
N SER A 3 52.89 7.79 3.19
CA SER A 3 51.49 7.98 2.74
C SER A 3 50.70 9.04 3.54
N LYS A 4 51.12 9.31 4.78
CA LYS A 4 50.56 10.40 5.59
C LYS A 4 50.80 11.78 4.97
N ILE A 5 51.92 11.97 4.25
CA ILE A 5 52.25 13.24 3.58
C ILE A 5 51.30 13.45 2.37
N TYR A 6 50.96 12.38 1.64
CA TYR A 6 50.00 12.46 0.53
C TYR A 6 48.60 12.85 1.01
N LEU A 7 48.13 12.24 2.10
CA LEU A 7 46.80 12.54 2.64
C LEU A 7 46.72 14.01 3.10
N THR A 8 47.77 14.52 3.74
CA THR A 8 47.82 15.93 4.18
C THR A 8 47.88 16.89 2.99
N ILE A 9 48.63 16.58 1.93
CA ILE A 9 48.69 17.42 0.72
C ILE A 9 47.32 17.47 0.01
N VAL A 10 46.65 16.32 -0.14
CA VAL A 10 45.33 16.25 -0.78
C VAL A 10 44.28 17.03 0.01
N LEU A 11 44.30 16.92 1.35
CA LEU A 11 43.38 17.65 2.23
C LEU A 11 43.62 19.17 2.18
N VAL A 12 44.88 19.61 2.11
CA VAL A 12 45.23 21.04 2.02
C VAL A 12 44.82 21.61 0.66
N ILE A 13 44.99 20.88 -0.43
CA ILE A 13 44.54 21.31 -1.77
C ILE A 13 43.01 21.43 -1.84
N THR A 14 42.26 20.52 -1.20
CA THR A 14 40.79 20.59 -1.18
C THR A 14 40.28 21.78 -0.36
N ILE A 15 40.90 22.08 0.78
CA ILE A 15 40.50 23.22 1.62
C ILE A 15 40.85 24.56 0.93
N ILE A 16 42.02 24.65 0.29
CA ILE A 16 42.41 25.84 -0.49
C ILE A 16 41.47 26.03 -1.69
N GLY A 17 41.06 24.95 -2.36
CA GLY A 17 40.07 25.01 -3.45
C GLY A 17 38.69 25.52 -3.02
N MET A 18 38.29 25.29 -1.76
CA MET A 18 37.03 25.80 -1.20
C MET A 18 37.11 27.26 -0.74
N LEU A 19 38.30 27.73 -0.32
CA LEU A 19 38.50 29.11 0.18
C LEU A 19 38.73 30.14 -0.94
N PHE A 20 39.15 29.71 -2.13
CA PHE A 20 39.38 30.56 -3.29
C PHE A 20 38.35 30.33 -4.40
N SER A 21 37.07 30.15 -4.06
CA SER A 21 36.01 30.29 -5.06
C SER A 21 36.06 31.72 -5.62
N PRO A 22 36.43 31.93 -6.89
CA PRO A 22 36.36 33.26 -7.48
C PRO A 22 34.89 33.68 -7.46
N ILE A 23 34.61 34.91 -7.07
CA ILE A 23 33.33 35.55 -7.37
C ILE A 23 33.22 35.55 -8.90
N MET A 24 32.49 34.57 -9.44
CA MET A 24 32.28 34.36 -10.86
C MET A 24 31.43 35.52 -11.38
N THR A 25 32.07 36.50 -11.99
CA THR A 25 31.39 37.42 -12.90
C THR A 25 30.96 36.64 -14.13
N SER A 26 29.66 36.37 -14.27
CA SER A 26 29.09 35.68 -15.41
C SER A 26 29.21 36.55 -16.67
N THR A 27 30.15 36.23 -17.56
CA THR A 27 30.06 36.65 -18.96
C THR A 27 29.08 35.72 -19.67
N TYR A 28 27.88 36.25 -19.92
CA TYR A 28 26.84 35.58 -20.70
C TYR A 28 27.31 35.42 -22.16
N THR A 29 27.88 34.27 -22.48
CA THR A 29 27.94 33.79 -23.86
C THR A 29 26.73 32.88 -24.10
N SER A 30 25.97 33.15 -25.16
CA SER A 30 24.67 32.52 -25.43
C SER A 30 24.74 31.04 -25.88
N ALA A 31 25.94 30.54 -26.20
CA ALA A 31 26.14 29.15 -26.58
C ALA A 31 26.51 28.31 -25.34
N LYS A 32 25.63 27.38 -24.96
CA LYS A 32 25.98 26.38 -23.94
C LYS A 32 27.05 25.44 -24.52
N PRO A 33 28.20 25.23 -23.84
CA PRO A 33 29.27 24.37 -24.36
C PRO A 33 28.88 22.88 -24.37
N VAL A 34 27.81 22.51 -23.67
CA VAL A 34 27.29 21.15 -23.57
C VAL A 34 25.78 21.15 -23.75
N TYR A 35 25.31 20.24 -24.60
CA TYR A 35 23.90 19.94 -24.85
C TYR A 35 23.60 18.54 -24.35
N VAL A 36 22.48 18.38 -23.64
CA VAL A 36 22.14 17.13 -22.97
C VAL A 36 20.68 16.78 -23.20
N TYR A 37 20.43 15.52 -23.51
CA TYR A 37 19.13 14.88 -23.46
C TYR A 37 19.19 13.70 -22.48
N VAL A 38 18.29 13.70 -21.50
CA VAL A 38 18.19 12.62 -20.51
C VAL A 38 16.86 11.90 -20.67
N SER A 39 16.92 10.58 -20.64
CA SER A 39 15.74 9.73 -20.50
C SER A 39 16.00 8.64 -19.47
N GLY A 40 14.93 8.18 -18.84
CA GLY A 40 14.98 7.05 -17.90
C GLY A 40 14.05 5.94 -18.35
N ASN A 41 14.42 4.71 -18.03
CA ASN A 41 13.58 3.53 -18.14
C ASN A 41 13.83 2.58 -16.97
N TRP A 42 12.88 1.68 -16.73
CA TRP A 42 13.10 0.56 -15.84
C TRP A 42 14.11 -0.40 -16.48
N SER A 43 15.24 -0.61 -15.81
CA SER A 43 16.14 -1.74 -16.11
C SER A 43 15.56 -3.04 -15.55
N THR A 44 14.98 -2.95 -14.35
CA THR A 44 14.13 -3.99 -13.76
C THR A 44 12.94 -3.28 -13.11
N PRO A 45 11.69 -3.62 -13.49
CA PRO A 45 10.53 -2.95 -12.94
C PRO A 45 10.33 -3.24 -11.44
N PRO A 46 9.55 -2.40 -10.73
CA PRO A 46 9.22 -2.60 -9.31
C PRO A 46 8.67 -4.00 -8.95
N SER A 47 9.40 -4.73 -8.11
CA SER A 47 8.98 -6.03 -7.55
C SER A 47 9.53 -6.20 -6.13
N ASN A 48 8.69 -6.63 -5.18
CA ASN A 48 9.07 -6.83 -3.77
C ASN A 48 9.87 -5.66 -3.19
N ASP A 49 9.30 -4.46 -3.28
CA ASP A 49 9.87 -3.20 -2.75
C ASP A 49 11.22 -2.79 -3.35
N THR A 50 11.65 -3.40 -4.45
CA THR A 50 12.91 -3.07 -5.13
C THR A 50 12.70 -2.86 -6.63
N ALA A 51 13.52 -2.02 -7.24
CA ALA A 51 13.53 -1.82 -8.69
C ALA A 51 14.93 -1.42 -9.15
N SER A 52 15.20 -1.51 -10.45
CA SER A 52 16.43 -1.01 -11.06
C SER A 52 16.09 -0.02 -12.18
N VAL A 53 16.73 1.13 -12.15
CA VAL A 53 16.53 2.23 -13.11
C VAL A 53 17.75 2.31 -14.02
N ASN A 54 17.52 2.43 -15.32
CA ASN A 54 18.53 2.84 -16.28
C ASN A 54 18.26 4.29 -16.70
N VAL A 55 19.29 5.13 -16.62
CA VAL A 55 19.25 6.52 -17.10
C VAL A 55 20.20 6.63 -18.28
N SER A 56 19.67 7.04 -19.42
CA SER A 56 20.43 7.34 -20.64
C SER A 56 20.68 8.84 -20.71
N VAL A 57 21.95 9.22 -20.73
CA VAL A 57 22.41 10.60 -20.89
C VAL A 57 23.09 10.71 -22.25
N ARG A 58 22.37 11.27 -23.21
CA ARG A 58 22.91 11.63 -24.52
C ARG A 58 23.44 13.05 -24.46
N TYR A 59 24.67 13.25 -24.91
CA TYR A 59 25.31 14.56 -24.87
C TYR A 59 26.05 14.89 -26.16
N PHE A 60 26.21 16.18 -26.39
CA PHE A 60 27.03 16.77 -27.45
C PHE A 60 27.74 18.00 -26.87
N THR A 61 29.04 18.13 -27.11
CA THR A 61 29.90 19.17 -26.54
C THR A 61 30.71 19.84 -27.65
N THR A 62 30.85 21.16 -27.59
CA THR A 62 31.70 21.92 -28.53
C THR A 62 33.13 22.13 -28.02
N VAL A 63 33.39 21.70 -26.78
CA VAL A 63 34.66 21.87 -26.06
C VAL A 63 35.05 20.54 -25.39
N PRO A 64 36.35 20.31 -25.10
CA PRO A 64 36.78 19.12 -24.37
C PRO A 64 36.15 19.06 -22.96
N VAL A 65 35.64 17.89 -22.59
CA VAL A 65 35.14 17.61 -21.23
C VAL A 65 36.12 16.68 -20.52
N LEU A 66 36.52 17.04 -19.31
CA LEU A 66 37.39 16.22 -18.46
C LEU A 66 36.59 15.13 -17.75
N TYR A 67 35.51 15.52 -17.09
CA TYR A 67 34.59 14.62 -16.39
C TYR A 67 33.22 15.28 -16.23
N ALA A 68 32.23 14.45 -15.93
CA ALA A 68 30.90 14.89 -15.58
C ALA A 68 30.36 14.10 -14.39
N ILE A 69 29.62 14.77 -13.51
CA ILE A 69 29.00 14.17 -12.32
C ILE A 69 27.50 14.34 -12.42
N LEU A 70 26.78 13.22 -12.50
CA LEU A 70 25.34 13.13 -12.43
C LEU A 70 24.91 13.14 -10.96
N HIS A 71 24.08 14.10 -10.59
CA HIS A 71 23.37 14.13 -9.32
C HIS A 71 21.87 13.99 -9.59
N LEU A 72 21.24 12.96 -9.05
CA LEU A 72 19.80 12.72 -9.14
C LEU A 72 19.19 12.66 -7.74
N TYR A 73 18.15 13.45 -7.53
CA TYR A 73 17.27 13.35 -6.38
C TYR A 73 16.19 12.31 -6.66
N LEU A 74 16.04 11.37 -5.73
CA LEU A 74 15.01 10.35 -5.77
C LEU A 74 13.67 10.96 -5.33
N PRO A 75 12.55 10.56 -5.97
CA PRO A 75 11.22 10.95 -5.54
C PRO A 75 10.94 10.57 -4.09
N GLU A 76 9.96 11.23 -3.47
CA GLU A 76 9.49 10.85 -2.14
C GLU A 76 9.07 9.37 -2.09
N GLY A 77 9.46 8.69 -1.00
CA GLY A 77 9.21 7.26 -0.84
C GLY A 77 10.12 6.34 -1.66
N ILE A 78 11.09 6.88 -2.41
CA ILE A 78 12.12 6.11 -3.12
C ILE A 78 13.48 6.35 -2.49
N PHE A 79 14.21 5.27 -2.24
CA PHE A 79 15.52 5.30 -1.60
C PHE A 79 16.55 4.55 -2.43
N ASN A 80 17.82 4.90 -2.31
CA ASN A 80 18.91 4.11 -2.88
C ASN A 80 19.18 2.86 -2.00
N SER A 81 20.17 2.05 -2.37
CA SER A 81 20.54 0.83 -1.62
C SER A 81 21.03 1.08 -0.18
N THR A 82 21.39 2.31 0.16
CA THR A 82 21.83 2.71 1.50
C THR A 82 20.73 3.39 2.32
N GLY A 83 19.52 3.55 1.77
CA GLY A 83 18.42 4.29 2.39
C GLY A 83 18.48 5.81 2.16
N GLY A 84 19.48 6.30 1.40
CA GLY A 84 19.58 7.71 1.01
C GLY A 84 18.61 8.08 -0.11
N ASN A 85 18.42 9.38 -0.34
CA ASN A 85 17.47 9.93 -1.32
C ASN A 85 18.15 10.49 -2.57
N GLU A 86 19.40 10.15 -2.82
CA GLU A 86 20.17 10.65 -3.96
C GLU A 86 21.01 9.56 -4.64
N ILE A 87 21.31 9.79 -5.91
CA ILE A 87 22.24 9.01 -6.72
C ILE A 87 23.30 9.96 -7.28
N ILE A 88 24.57 9.66 -7.01
CA ILE A 88 25.71 10.41 -7.51
C ILE A 88 26.56 9.44 -8.34
N GLN A 89 26.83 9.80 -9.60
CA GLN A 89 27.61 8.99 -10.53
C GLN A 89 28.56 9.87 -11.33
N GLU A 90 29.85 9.53 -11.31
CA GLU A 90 30.86 10.17 -12.14
C GLU A 90 31.04 9.41 -13.45
N TYR A 91 31.28 10.12 -14.54
CA TYR A 91 31.69 9.53 -15.80
C TYR A 91 32.65 10.42 -16.58
N LEU A 92 33.47 9.78 -17.41
CA LEU A 92 34.48 10.42 -18.25
C LEU A 92 34.04 10.36 -19.71
N PRO A 93 33.58 11.48 -20.30
CA PRO A 93 33.29 11.55 -21.72
C PRO A 93 34.52 11.23 -22.57
N SER A 94 34.46 10.16 -23.37
CA SER A 94 35.57 9.77 -24.26
C SER A 94 35.53 10.47 -25.62
N SER A 95 34.43 11.16 -25.94
CA SER A 95 34.20 11.77 -27.26
C SER A 95 33.33 13.02 -27.15
N PRO A 96 33.38 13.94 -28.13
CA PRO A 96 32.54 15.16 -28.14
C PRO A 96 31.03 14.90 -28.20
N GLN A 97 30.63 13.67 -28.50
CA GLN A 97 29.25 13.21 -28.44
C GLN A 97 29.21 11.80 -27.89
N GLY A 98 28.16 11.44 -27.17
CA GLY A 98 28.03 10.10 -26.63
C GLY A 98 26.69 9.83 -25.96
N ASN A 99 26.52 8.59 -25.56
CA ASN A 99 25.36 8.13 -24.80
C ASN A 99 25.86 7.28 -23.63
N ASN A 100 25.77 7.82 -22.41
CA ASN A 100 26.13 7.10 -21.19
C ASN A 100 24.89 6.51 -20.53
N HIS A 101 25.04 5.31 -19.97
CA HIS A 101 23.98 4.60 -19.29
C HIS A 101 24.35 4.38 -17.82
N PHE A 102 23.51 4.87 -16.92
CA PHE A 102 23.67 4.70 -15.48
C PHE A 102 22.60 3.72 -14.98
N ASN A 103 23.03 2.61 -14.39
CA ASN A 103 22.15 1.66 -13.75
C ASN A 103 22.27 1.81 -12.24
N PHE A 104 21.15 1.94 -11.55
CA PHE A 104 21.13 1.94 -10.10
C PHE A 104 19.88 1.27 -9.56
N ASN A 105 20.02 0.65 -8.39
CA ASN A 105 18.92 0.01 -7.70
C ASN A 105 18.28 1.00 -6.72
N ILE A 106 16.97 0.90 -6.61
CA ILE A 106 16.16 1.65 -5.68
C ILE A 106 15.33 0.71 -4.81
N THR A 107 15.07 1.17 -3.60
CA THR A 107 14.12 0.59 -2.65
C THR A 107 12.88 1.48 -2.61
N ILE A 108 11.71 0.86 -2.57
CA ILE A 108 10.41 1.50 -2.55
C ILE A 108 9.88 1.44 -1.12
N GLY A 109 9.57 2.60 -0.54
CA GLY A 109 8.92 2.70 0.75
C GLY A 109 7.42 2.40 0.70
N ASN A 110 6.81 2.29 1.88
CA ASN A 110 5.44 1.77 2.06
C ASN A 110 4.31 2.66 1.50
N HIS A 111 4.62 3.85 0.96
CA HIS A 111 3.62 4.80 0.48
C HIS A 111 4.13 5.57 -0.74
N ILE A 112 3.60 5.24 -1.92
CA ILE A 112 3.77 6.03 -3.13
C ILE A 112 2.40 6.38 -3.68
N SER A 113 2.02 7.64 -3.54
CA SER A 113 0.71 8.16 -3.90
C SER A 113 0.56 8.47 -5.39
N SER A 114 1.67 8.48 -6.14
CA SER A 114 1.72 8.89 -7.55
C SER A 114 1.93 7.72 -8.50
N SER A 115 1.16 7.70 -9.60
CA SER A 115 1.36 6.78 -10.72
C SER A 115 2.57 7.12 -11.60
N LYS A 116 3.26 8.22 -11.29
CA LYS A 116 4.47 8.69 -11.98
C LYS A 116 5.51 9.14 -10.96
N LEU A 117 6.71 8.60 -11.09
CA LEU A 117 7.87 9.01 -10.31
C LEU A 117 8.61 10.12 -11.06
N TYR A 118 8.75 11.29 -10.42
CA TYR A 118 9.43 12.44 -11.00
C TYR A 118 10.85 12.52 -10.47
N PHE A 119 11.82 12.22 -11.34
CA PHE A 119 13.23 12.35 -11.03
C PHE A 119 13.72 13.73 -11.43
N GLN A 120 14.43 14.39 -10.52
CA GLN A 120 15.05 15.70 -10.77
C GLN A 120 16.54 15.60 -10.46
N GLY A 121 17.33 16.47 -11.07
CA GLY A 121 18.75 16.50 -10.78
C GLY A 121 19.50 17.50 -11.64
N PHE A 122 20.80 17.34 -11.65
CA PHE A 122 21.69 18.11 -12.50
C PHE A 122 22.92 17.29 -12.88
N ILE A 123 23.59 17.72 -13.94
CA ILE A 123 24.90 17.21 -14.33
C ILE A 123 25.89 18.36 -14.24
N ASN A 124 26.94 18.18 -13.43
CA ASN A 124 28.08 19.07 -13.36
C ASN A 124 29.12 18.64 -14.39
N TRP A 125 29.44 19.52 -15.33
CA TRP A 125 30.40 19.30 -16.39
C TRP A 125 31.67 20.08 -16.11
N SER A 126 32.82 19.40 -16.07
CA SER A 126 34.14 20.04 -16.02
C SER A 126 34.69 20.11 -17.44
N VAL A 127 34.70 21.30 -18.03
CA VAL A 127 35.13 21.52 -19.42
C VAL A 127 36.41 22.34 -19.50
N VAL A 128 37.13 22.23 -20.61
CA VAL A 128 38.31 23.05 -20.90
C VAL A 128 37.94 24.13 -21.92
N LEU A 129 37.96 25.38 -21.50
CA LEU A 129 37.71 26.56 -22.33
C LEU A 129 38.91 27.52 -22.18
N ASP A 130 39.51 27.96 -23.27
CA ASP A 130 40.64 28.89 -23.27
C ASP A 130 41.80 28.46 -22.34
N ASN A 131 42.13 27.16 -22.33
CA ASN A 131 43.11 26.51 -21.45
C ASN A 131 42.81 26.60 -19.94
N MET A 132 41.57 26.93 -19.55
CA MET A 132 41.11 26.91 -18.16
C MET A 132 39.99 25.88 -17.96
N THR A 133 39.95 25.29 -16.77
CA THR A 133 38.84 24.41 -16.37
C THR A 133 37.67 25.26 -15.88
N GLN A 134 36.50 25.06 -16.48
CA GLN A 134 35.24 25.71 -16.10
C GLN A 134 34.17 24.67 -15.77
N TYR A 135 33.27 25.04 -14.87
CA TYR A 135 32.18 24.17 -14.41
C TYR A 135 30.84 24.65 -14.96
N TYR A 136 30.09 23.74 -15.58
CA TYR A 136 28.77 24.00 -16.12
C TYR A 136 27.74 23.05 -15.52
N VAL A 137 26.60 23.61 -15.09
CA VAL A 137 25.51 22.83 -14.50
C VAL A 137 24.38 22.73 -15.51
N THR A 138 23.98 21.49 -15.84
CA THR A 138 22.81 21.23 -16.68
C THR A 138 21.71 20.60 -15.84
N PRO A 139 20.57 21.30 -15.61
CA PRO A 139 19.44 20.70 -14.91
C PRO A 139 18.82 19.61 -15.78
N ILE A 140 18.37 18.53 -15.13
CA ILE A 140 17.76 17.38 -15.81
C ILE A 140 16.51 16.94 -15.04
N ASN A 141 15.55 16.40 -15.78
CA ASN A 141 14.40 15.73 -15.20
C ASN A 141 13.89 14.66 -16.15
N PHE A 142 13.24 13.65 -15.59
CA PHE A 142 12.50 12.65 -16.35
C PHE A 142 11.42 12.03 -15.46
N THR A 143 10.48 11.32 -16.09
CA THR A 143 9.45 10.58 -15.37
C THR A 143 9.55 9.11 -15.68
N LEU A 144 9.29 8.28 -14.66
CA LEU A 144 9.03 6.86 -14.84
C LEU A 144 7.57 6.57 -14.46
N PRO A 145 6.84 5.79 -15.27
CA PRO A 145 5.55 5.28 -14.83
C PRO A 145 5.77 4.35 -13.62
N PHE A 146 4.93 4.51 -12.60
CA PHE A 146 4.93 3.68 -11.40
C PHE A 146 3.54 3.14 -11.16
N TYR A 147 3.33 1.90 -11.59
CA TYR A 147 2.15 1.08 -11.33
C TYR A 147 2.39 0.06 -10.21
N GLY A 148 3.32 0.35 -9.28
CA GLY A 148 3.61 -0.48 -8.10
C GLY A 148 2.47 -0.47 -7.08
N GLN A 149 2.74 -0.94 -5.86
CA GLN A 149 1.73 -1.20 -4.81
C GLN A 149 0.73 -0.03 -4.69
N LEU A 150 -0.51 -0.29 -5.11
CA LEU A 150 -1.53 0.74 -5.21
C LEU A 150 -2.05 1.11 -3.82
N ASP A 151 -2.41 2.39 -3.65
CA ASP A 151 -3.30 2.83 -2.57
C ASP A 151 -4.66 2.16 -2.72
N PHE A 152 -4.73 0.95 -2.17
CA PHE A 152 -5.87 0.08 -2.12
C PHE A 152 -6.33 0.02 -0.67
N SER A 153 -7.58 0.38 -0.42
CA SER A 153 -8.17 0.19 0.90
C SER A 153 -9.48 -0.56 0.80
N VAL A 154 -9.68 -1.46 1.75
CA VAL A 154 -10.95 -2.15 1.93
C VAL A 154 -11.58 -1.63 3.21
N THR A 155 -12.82 -1.20 3.10
CA THR A 155 -13.61 -0.69 4.22
C THR A 155 -14.95 -1.42 4.29
N PRO A 156 -15.32 -1.98 5.44
CA PRO A 156 -16.61 -2.60 5.60
C PRO A 156 -17.69 -1.51 5.68
N LEU A 157 -18.81 -1.74 5.01
CA LEU A 157 -19.98 -0.86 5.09
C LEU A 157 -20.61 -0.94 6.48
N GLN A 158 -20.72 -2.16 7.02
CA GLN A 158 -21.18 -2.40 8.38
C GLN A 158 -19.98 -2.45 9.33
N ARG A 159 -20.02 -1.67 10.42
CA ARG A 159 -18.98 -1.72 11.48
C ARG A 159 -19.32 -2.70 12.61
N SER A 160 -20.51 -3.29 12.56
CA SER A 160 -21.02 -4.18 13.58
C SER A 160 -21.61 -5.45 12.99
N LEU A 161 -21.50 -6.54 13.74
CA LEU A 161 -22.00 -7.87 13.40
C LEU A 161 -22.98 -8.36 14.46
N SER A 162 -23.69 -9.42 14.12
CA SER A 162 -24.50 -10.24 15.01
C SER A 162 -23.76 -11.51 15.38
N VAL A 163 -24.12 -12.16 16.48
CA VAL A 163 -23.72 -13.56 16.70
C VAL A 163 -24.51 -14.44 15.71
N GLY A 164 -23.84 -15.38 15.05
CA GLY A 164 -24.43 -16.22 14.00
C GLY A 164 -24.09 -15.79 12.58
N GLU A 165 -24.99 -16.06 11.64
CA GLU A 165 -24.81 -15.75 10.22
C GLU A 165 -24.89 -14.24 9.96
N ASN A 166 -23.92 -13.73 9.22
CA ASN A 166 -23.84 -12.33 8.80
C ASN A 166 -23.44 -12.25 7.34
N THR A 167 -23.89 -11.17 6.69
CA THR A 167 -23.37 -10.74 5.39
C THR A 167 -22.73 -9.37 5.57
N VAL A 168 -21.43 -9.28 5.30
CA VAL A 168 -20.66 -8.02 5.35
C VAL A 168 -20.37 -7.56 3.94
N THR A 169 -20.73 -6.32 3.63
CA THR A 169 -20.37 -5.68 2.37
C THR A 169 -19.07 -4.94 2.55
N LEU A 170 -18.07 -5.30 1.75
CA LEU A 170 -16.77 -4.63 1.69
C LEU A 170 -16.72 -3.69 0.49
N ILE A 171 -16.44 -2.42 0.75
CA ILE A 171 -16.16 -1.42 -0.28
C ILE A 171 -14.65 -1.40 -0.54
N ILE A 172 -14.29 -1.50 -1.81
CA ILE A 172 -12.92 -1.54 -2.27
C ILE A 172 -12.60 -0.19 -2.91
N ASN A 173 -11.96 0.68 -2.13
CA ASN A 173 -11.50 1.97 -2.61
C ASN A 173 -10.15 1.78 -3.32
N LYS A 174 -10.12 2.14 -4.60
CA LYS A 174 -8.95 2.04 -5.47
C LYS A 174 -8.54 3.44 -5.90
N SER A 175 -7.24 3.67 -6.07
CA SER A 175 -6.76 4.85 -6.78
C SER A 175 -7.21 4.83 -8.26
N GLN A 176 -6.99 5.93 -8.98
CA GLN A 176 -7.41 6.09 -10.40
C GLN A 176 -6.72 5.12 -11.38
N VAL A 177 -5.82 4.25 -10.90
CA VAL A 177 -5.09 3.30 -11.74
C VAL A 177 -5.93 2.01 -11.92
N PRO A 178 -6.09 1.51 -13.16
CA PRO A 178 -6.83 0.27 -13.40
C PRO A 178 -6.16 -0.93 -12.71
N ILE A 179 -6.94 -1.72 -11.97
CA ILE A 179 -6.50 -2.98 -11.33
C ILE A 179 -6.99 -4.14 -12.17
N TYR A 180 -6.06 -4.95 -12.67
CA TYR A 180 -6.38 -6.16 -13.43
C TYR A 180 -6.34 -7.40 -12.53
N ASN A 181 -7.28 -8.32 -12.77
CA ASN A 181 -7.36 -9.63 -12.11
C ASN A 181 -7.31 -9.56 -10.56
N LEU A 182 -8.07 -8.63 -9.98
CA LEU A 182 -8.23 -8.53 -8.54
C LEU A 182 -8.94 -9.78 -8.00
N SER A 183 -8.27 -10.53 -7.13
CA SER A 183 -8.83 -11.63 -6.35
C SER A 183 -8.77 -11.27 -4.87
N LEU A 184 -9.93 -11.21 -4.22
CA LEU A 184 -10.03 -10.95 -2.79
C LEU A 184 -10.17 -12.28 -2.03
N MET A 185 -9.49 -12.41 -0.90
CA MET A 185 -9.68 -13.47 0.08
C MET A 185 -10.03 -12.85 1.43
N VAL A 186 -11.06 -13.36 2.08
CA VAL A 186 -11.51 -12.92 3.40
C VAL A 186 -11.57 -14.13 4.32
N ASN A 187 -10.83 -14.11 5.43
CA ASN A 187 -10.65 -15.25 6.33
C ASN A 187 -10.35 -16.56 5.58
N SER A 188 -9.48 -16.47 4.57
CA SER A 188 -9.06 -17.57 3.68
C SER A 188 -10.10 -18.06 2.66
N ALA A 189 -11.30 -17.49 2.62
CA ALA A 189 -12.29 -17.76 1.58
C ALA A 189 -12.14 -16.78 0.42
N LYS A 190 -12.15 -17.28 -0.82
CA LYS A 190 -12.15 -16.41 -2.02
C LYS A 190 -13.51 -15.71 -2.13
N VAL A 191 -13.50 -14.41 -2.38
CA VAL A 191 -14.71 -13.60 -2.51
C VAL A 191 -14.74 -12.95 -3.89
N THR A 192 -15.91 -13.00 -4.52
CA THR A 192 -16.14 -12.32 -5.80
C THR A 192 -16.30 -10.82 -5.58
N VAL A 193 -15.52 -10.04 -6.32
CA VAL A 193 -15.64 -8.58 -6.35
C VAL A 193 -16.51 -8.20 -7.54
N ASN A 194 -17.58 -7.45 -7.30
CA ASN A 194 -18.46 -6.93 -8.33
C ASN A 194 -18.62 -5.41 -8.16
N ASN A 195 -18.31 -4.62 -9.18
CA ASN A 195 -18.37 -3.14 -9.14
C ASN A 195 -17.73 -2.50 -7.89
N ASN A 196 -16.52 -2.94 -7.51
CA ASN A 196 -15.78 -2.50 -6.32
C ASN A 196 -16.41 -2.87 -4.96
N GLU A 197 -17.41 -3.74 -4.96
CA GLU A 197 -18.01 -4.28 -3.75
C GLU A 197 -17.77 -5.77 -3.66
N ALA A 198 -17.67 -6.29 -2.44
CA ALA A 198 -17.57 -7.71 -2.18
C ALA A 198 -18.45 -8.08 -0.99
N ASN A 199 -19.41 -8.98 -1.22
CA ASN A 199 -20.27 -9.50 -0.15
C ASN A 199 -19.64 -10.75 0.44
N VAL A 200 -19.44 -10.73 1.76
CA VAL A 200 -18.81 -11.81 2.52
C VAL A 200 -19.84 -12.39 3.48
N SER A 201 -20.22 -13.64 3.25
CA SER A 201 -20.98 -14.40 4.24
C SER A 201 -20.04 -14.98 5.28
N LEU A 202 -20.33 -14.76 6.55
CA LEU A 202 -19.51 -15.23 7.66
C LEU A 202 -20.37 -15.63 8.85
N PHE A 203 -19.91 -16.65 9.57
CA PHE A 203 -20.53 -17.09 10.82
C PHE A 203 -19.69 -16.60 12.00
N VAL A 204 -20.31 -15.84 12.90
CA VAL A 204 -19.68 -15.31 14.11
C VAL A 204 -20.05 -16.17 15.31
N SER A 205 -19.06 -16.78 15.94
CA SER A 205 -19.26 -17.54 17.18
C SER A 205 -19.67 -16.63 18.35
N SER A 206 -20.44 -17.19 19.29
CA SER A 206 -20.81 -16.54 20.55
C SER A 206 -19.61 -16.15 21.42
N TYR A 207 -18.43 -16.73 21.17
CA TYR A 207 -17.16 -16.31 21.78
C TYR A 207 -16.88 -14.81 21.59
N TYR A 208 -17.31 -14.22 20.48
CA TYR A 208 -17.08 -12.80 20.19
C TYR A 208 -18.18 -11.89 20.75
N TYR A 209 -19.09 -12.38 21.58
CA TYR A 209 -20.17 -11.58 22.19
C TYR A 209 -19.63 -10.32 22.89
N LEU A 210 -20.18 -9.14 22.52
CA LEU A 210 -19.75 -7.83 23.01
C LEU A 210 -18.24 -7.58 22.86
N SER A 211 -17.63 -8.20 21.85
CA SER A 211 -16.21 -8.13 21.54
C SER A 211 -15.98 -7.85 20.06
N PHE A 212 -14.73 -7.85 19.63
CA PHE A 212 -14.33 -7.57 18.25
C PHE A 212 -14.01 -8.85 17.48
N TYR A 213 -14.67 -9.05 16.35
CA TYR A 213 -14.37 -10.10 15.39
C TYR A 213 -13.27 -9.64 14.41
N PRO A 214 -12.14 -10.37 14.29
CA PRO A 214 -11.09 -10.04 13.33
C PRO A 214 -11.45 -10.53 11.93
N LEU A 215 -11.65 -9.59 11.01
CA LEU A 215 -11.86 -9.85 9.59
C LEU A 215 -10.53 -9.65 8.83
N THR A 216 -9.86 -10.75 8.47
CA THR A 216 -8.58 -10.71 7.74
C THR A 216 -8.84 -10.71 6.23
N ILE A 217 -8.32 -9.72 5.53
CA ILE A 217 -8.52 -9.49 4.11
C ILE A 217 -7.16 -9.56 3.42
N LYS A 218 -7.06 -10.40 2.39
CA LYS A 218 -5.92 -10.45 1.46
C LYS A 218 -6.42 -10.13 0.06
N ALA A 219 -5.73 -9.27 -0.67
CA ALA A 219 -6.02 -9.02 -2.08
C ALA A 219 -4.80 -9.36 -2.92
N TYR A 220 -5.04 -10.09 -4.01
CA TYR A 220 -4.05 -10.43 -5.02
C TYR A 220 -4.44 -9.70 -6.29
N TYR A 221 -3.51 -8.98 -6.89
CA TYR A 221 -3.76 -8.31 -8.15
C TYR A 221 -2.51 -8.29 -9.02
N LEU A 222 -2.74 -8.26 -10.34
CA LEU A 222 -1.68 -8.15 -11.32
C LEU A 222 -1.39 -6.68 -11.57
N THR A 223 -0.10 -6.36 -11.54
CA THR A 223 0.45 -5.15 -12.13
C THR A 223 1.30 -5.55 -13.34
N PRO A 224 1.65 -4.60 -14.23
CA PRO A 224 2.65 -4.84 -15.27
C PRO A 224 4.01 -5.34 -14.75
N TYR A 225 4.22 -5.35 -13.43
CA TYR A 225 5.48 -5.66 -12.78
C TYR A 225 5.44 -6.93 -11.91
N GLY A 226 4.29 -7.60 -11.82
CA GLY A 226 4.14 -8.87 -11.13
C GLY A 226 2.85 -8.98 -10.32
N ASN A 227 2.78 -10.02 -9.49
CA ASN A 227 1.68 -10.24 -8.55
C ASN A 227 1.98 -9.51 -7.24
N ILE A 228 1.09 -8.63 -6.80
CA ILE A 228 1.20 -7.95 -5.51
C ILE A 228 0.15 -8.52 -4.55
N VAL A 229 0.53 -8.66 -3.27
CA VAL A 229 -0.35 -9.08 -2.19
C VAL A 229 -0.54 -7.91 -1.21
N TYR A 230 -1.79 -7.50 -1.04
CA TYR A 230 -2.24 -6.61 0.03
C TYR A 230 -2.82 -7.44 1.17
N SER A 231 -2.56 -7.08 2.42
CA SER A 231 -3.12 -7.76 3.60
C SER A 231 -3.51 -6.76 4.68
N LYS A 232 -4.74 -6.87 5.22
CA LYS A 232 -5.23 -6.02 6.30
C LYS A 232 -6.23 -6.78 7.16
N THR A 233 -6.19 -6.57 8.48
CA THR A 233 -7.21 -7.07 9.40
C THR A 233 -8.07 -5.90 9.89
N ILE A 234 -9.39 -6.06 9.82
CA ILE A 234 -10.37 -5.08 10.27
C ILE A 234 -11.15 -5.69 11.43
N TYR A 235 -11.32 -4.94 12.51
CA TYR A 235 -12.05 -5.39 13.70
C TYR A 235 -13.48 -4.87 13.66
N LEU A 236 -14.45 -5.79 13.68
CA LEU A 236 -15.88 -5.49 13.66
C LEU A 236 -16.50 -5.81 15.01
N PHE A 237 -17.29 -4.87 15.56
CA PHE A 237 -17.89 -5.07 16.88
C PHE A 237 -19.10 -6.01 16.80
N VAL A 238 -19.20 -7.01 17.68
CA VAL A 238 -20.30 -7.98 17.65
C VAL A 238 -21.36 -7.63 18.68
N ASN A 239 -22.53 -7.26 18.18
CA ASN A 239 -23.73 -6.98 18.94
C ASN A 239 -24.43 -8.26 19.39
N GLN A 240 -25.28 -8.09 20.40
CA GLN A 240 -26.22 -9.12 20.82
C GLN A 240 -27.34 -9.28 19.79
N THR A 241 -27.56 -10.50 19.32
CA THR A 241 -28.72 -10.87 18.52
C THR A 241 -29.48 -11.95 19.26
N ARG A 242 -30.73 -11.68 19.63
CA ARG A 242 -31.64 -12.64 20.27
C ARG A 242 -32.78 -12.95 19.32
N ASN A 243 -32.52 -13.79 18.33
CA ASN A 243 -33.59 -14.40 17.56
C ASN A 243 -33.75 -15.83 18.04
N TYR A 244 -34.91 -16.15 18.63
CA TYR A 244 -35.26 -17.50 19.03
C TYR A 244 -36.55 -17.85 18.31
N ASN A 245 -36.51 -18.87 17.45
CA ASN A 245 -37.74 -19.38 16.85
C ASN A 245 -38.43 -20.27 17.90
N ILE A 246 -39.58 -19.80 18.36
CA ILE A 246 -40.43 -20.50 19.32
C ILE A 246 -41.56 -21.16 18.53
N THR A 247 -41.56 -22.48 18.49
CA THR A 247 -42.69 -23.27 17.97
C THR A 247 -43.40 -23.92 19.16
N TYR A 248 -44.73 -23.94 19.12
CA TYR A 248 -45.53 -24.55 20.17
C TYR A 248 -46.60 -25.45 19.55
N ASP A 249 -46.89 -26.56 20.22
CA ASP A 249 -47.95 -27.48 19.86
C ASP A 249 -48.84 -27.74 21.09
N VAL A 250 -50.15 -27.87 20.85
CA VAL A 250 -51.11 -28.23 21.90
C VAL A 250 -51.13 -29.75 22.01
N VAL A 251 -50.54 -30.28 23.09
CA VAL A 251 -50.40 -31.72 23.33
C VAL A 251 -51.68 -32.33 23.88
N SER A 252 -52.41 -31.59 24.72
CA SER A 252 -53.73 -32.02 25.17
C SER A 252 -54.63 -30.82 25.40
N SER A 253 -55.81 -30.82 24.77
CA SER A 253 -56.88 -29.88 25.05
C SER A 253 -58.22 -30.57 24.83
N PRO A 254 -59.27 -30.24 25.62
CA PRO A 254 -60.64 -30.61 25.29
C PRO A 254 -61.08 -30.12 23.90
N ASN A 255 -60.42 -29.10 23.34
CA ASN A 255 -60.61 -28.63 21.98
C ASN A 255 -59.26 -28.40 21.28
N PRO A 256 -58.93 -29.16 20.23
CA PRO A 256 -57.62 -29.07 19.57
C PRO A 256 -57.41 -27.76 18.80
N SER A 257 -58.48 -27.01 18.51
CA SER A 257 -58.42 -25.80 17.67
C SER A 257 -58.23 -24.48 18.44
N TYR A 258 -58.25 -24.49 19.78
CA TYR A 258 -58.01 -23.31 20.60
C TYR A 258 -57.60 -23.67 22.04
N LEU A 259 -56.93 -22.73 22.72
CA LEU A 259 -56.45 -22.91 24.09
C LEU A 259 -57.57 -22.66 25.10
N ILE A 260 -57.87 -23.63 25.97
CA ILE A 260 -58.79 -23.48 27.12
C ILE A 260 -58.01 -23.15 28.40
N PRO A 261 -58.29 -22.03 29.08
CA PRO A 261 -57.60 -21.67 30.32
C PRO A 261 -57.59 -22.83 31.35
N GLY A 262 -56.41 -23.13 31.90
CA GLY A 262 -56.24 -24.07 33.01
C GLY A 262 -56.32 -25.57 32.68
N LYS A 263 -56.55 -25.96 31.41
CA LYS A 263 -56.69 -27.39 31.03
C LYS A 263 -55.82 -27.84 29.85
N ASN A 264 -55.03 -26.95 29.25
CA ASN A 264 -54.16 -27.35 28.14
C ASN A 264 -52.80 -27.82 28.63
N LEU A 265 -52.30 -28.89 28.02
CA LEU A 265 -50.88 -29.21 28.01
C LEU A 265 -50.30 -28.67 26.69
N ILE A 266 -49.30 -27.79 26.80
CA ILE A 266 -48.61 -27.19 25.65
C ILE A 266 -47.17 -27.67 25.68
N MET A 267 -46.67 -28.18 24.56
CA MET A 267 -45.26 -28.44 24.36
C MET A 267 -44.66 -27.25 23.61
N ILE A 268 -43.62 -26.67 24.20
CA ILE A 268 -42.92 -25.54 23.61
C ILE A 268 -41.52 -26.04 23.26
N SER A 269 -41.21 -26.00 21.97
CA SER A 269 -39.88 -26.30 21.47
C SER A 269 -39.17 -24.99 21.16
N LEU A 270 -38.04 -24.78 21.83
CA LEU A 270 -37.12 -23.70 21.49
C LEU A 270 -36.05 -24.25 20.57
N ASN A 271 -36.10 -23.88 19.29
CA ASN A 271 -35.02 -24.22 18.39
C ASN A 271 -33.96 -23.12 18.43
N ASN A 272 -32.78 -23.46 18.97
CA ASN A 272 -31.63 -22.58 18.88
C ASN A 272 -30.91 -22.78 17.55
N THR A 273 -31.30 -22.01 16.56
CA THR A 273 -30.64 -21.97 15.25
C THR A 273 -29.18 -21.50 15.32
N PHE A 274 -28.73 -20.94 16.43
CA PHE A 274 -27.41 -20.33 16.59
C PHE A 274 -26.42 -21.17 17.40
N GLY A 275 -26.79 -22.38 17.84
CA GLY A 275 -25.87 -23.31 18.53
C GLY A 275 -25.33 -22.80 19.87
N VAL A 276 -25.97 -21.80 20.47
CA VAL A 276 -25.57 -21.25 21.78
C VAL A 276 -26.11 -22.15 22.90
N THR A 277 -25.27 -22.50 23.87
CA THR A 277 -25.75 -23.21 25.06
C THR A 277 -26.67 -22.29 25.87
N PHE A 278 -27.89 -22.75 26.14
CA PHE A 278 -28.81 -22.03 27.01
C PHE A 278 -28.39 -22.20 28.47
N TYR A 279 -27.85 -21.15 29.07
CA TYR A 279 -27.63 -21.11 30.52
C TYR A 279 -28.82 -20.36 31.13
N ARG A 280 -29.78 -21.09 31.71
CA ARG A 280 -31.00 -20.55 32.35
C ARG A 280 -32.02 -19.92 31.39
N SER A 281 -32.70 -20.76 30.62
CA SER A 281 -33.85 -20.35 29.82
C SER A 281 -35.14 -20.42 30.64
N TYR A 282 -35.94 -19.34 30.60
CA TYR A 282 -37.29 -19.30 31.14
C TYR A 282 -38.27 -19.09 29.99
N VAL A 283 -39.41 -19.77 30.03
CA VAL A 283 -40.56 -19.42 29.21
C VAL A 283 -41.62 -18.80 30.11
N THR A 284 -42.05 -17.61 29.72
CA THR A 284 -43.15 -16.90 30.37
C THR A 284 -44.33 -16.88 29.41
N LEU A 285 -45.42 -17.52 29.83
CA LEU A 285 -46.71 -17.51 29.14
C LEU A 285 -47.61 -16.45 29.79
N MET A 286 -48.07 -15.49 28.99
CA MET A 286 -49.07 -14.51 29.40
C MET A 286 -50.44 -14.94 28.86
N ILE A 287 -51.38 -15.22 29.76
CA ILE A 287 -52.76 -15.61 29.42
C ILE A 287 -53.71 -14.77 30.26
N ASN A 288 -54.59 -13.99 29.62
CA ASN A 288 -55.66 -13.20 30.27
C ASN A 288 -55.18 -12.42 31.52
N ASN A 289 -54.08 -11.66 31.39
CA ASN A 289 -53.40 -10.90 32.47
C ASN A 289 -52.77 -11.72 33.61
N GLY A 290 -52.78 -13.06 33.54
CA GLY A 290 -51.97 -13.93 34.38
C GLY A 290 -50.60 -14.20 33.76
N THR A 291 -49.54 -14.17 34.57
CA THR A 291 -48.16 -14.48 34.14
C THR A 291 -47.73 -15.82 34.73
N TYR A 292 -47.47 -16.80 33.87
CA TYR A 292 -46.96 -18.12 34.26
C TYR A 292 -45.54 -18.28 33.75
N THR A 293 -44.57 -18.41 34.64
CA THR A 293 -43.16 -18.60 34.26
C THR A 293 -42.70 -19.99 34.65
N SER A 294 -42.16 -20.72 33.68
CA SER A 294 -41.52 -22.02 33.89
C SER A 294 -40.06 -21.99 33.41
N LYS A 295 -39.20 -22.70 34.10
CA LYS A 295 -37.78 -22.86 33.77
C LYS A 295 -37.63 -24.01 32.78
N LEU A 296 -36.93 -23.78 31.66
CA LEU A 296 -36.76 -24.77 30.59
C LEU A 296 -35.45 -25.55 30.66
N VAL A 297 -34.34 -24.90 31.04
CA VAL A 297 -32.99 -25.51 31.07
C VAL A 297 -32.18 -24.91 32.22
N GLU A 298 -31.38 -25.73 32.92
CA GLU A 298 -30.31 -25.28 33.84
C GLU A 298 -29.00 -24.99 33.12
#